data_AF-A0A7S2N510-F1
#
_entry.id   AF-A0A7S2N510-F1
#
_cell.length_a   1.000
_cell.length_b   1.000
_cell.length_c   1.000
_cell.angle_alpha   90.00
_cell.angle_beta   90.00
_cell.angle_gamma   90.00
#
_symmetry.space_group_name_H-M   'P 1'
#
loop_
_entity.id
_entity.type
_entity.pdbx_description
1 polymer ?
#
loop_
_entity_poly.entity_id
_entity_poly.type
_entity_poly.pdbx_seq_one_letter_code
_entity_poly.pdbx_strand_id
1 'polypeptide(L)'
;RGRAMHMLRSLGMGRHRLAALAAGAVATASAVAVASKSPQCRTITLDDTAAAAIAKSITASLDAEVSTSLEPFSTEDILEELSKRLTQKELSAKMNTAFVFAKPHANTPAVLDVIKAKFAEKGIKVLKEGVVTGEEIDTNGYIDQHYYAIAEKSTLTTGKNLPVNAEKFKDVFDEDWSTVVAEGRAFNALEFKNKFAAFSPPGALDKAWDATSVKDKTRVKLGGGFYCGQITVEGVKYYTFNAFFMTMRGKFTAPGTSIHYYVVEYDPATLSWEDFRGKVLGPTDPKDAPPDALRGIIAKDWQKLGLKAPCNGGDNAVHASASPFEGLAERTNWLKVSIAEDPFGKALLAAGIPEATIKKWSSDPQVKYDAETQKETGKAKGSIFDALEDLDYQACLDKCVAISNA
;
A
#
# COMPACT_ATOMS: atom_id res chain seq x y z
N ARG A 1 42.45 -41.96 -14.76
CA ARG A 1 42.78 -40.94 -13.74
C ARG A 1 42.99 -39.51 -14.27
N GLY A 2 42.91 -39.22 -15.57
CA GLY A 2 43.12 -37.85 -16.10
C GLY A 2 41.93 -37.12 -16.74
N ARG A 3 40.74 -37.74 -16.87
CA ARG A 3 39.59 -37.14 -17.60
C ARG A 3 38.36 -36.77 -16.75
N ALA A 4 38.21 -37.32 -15.53
CA ALA A 4 37.07 -37.02 -14.66
C ALA A 4 37.27 -35.73 -13.82
N MET A 5 38.51 -35.38 -13.47
CA MET A 5 38.83 -34.13 -12.75
C MET A 5 38.55 -32.86 -13.58
N HIS A 6 38.47 -32.98 -14.91
CA HIS A 6 38.27 -31.82 -15.78
C HIS A 6 36.79 -31.43 -15.93
N MET A 7 35.84 -32.35 -15.64
CA MET A 7 34.40 -32.10 -15.80
C MET A 7 33.77 -31.46 -14.55
N LEU A 8 34.23 -31.82 -13.35
CA LEU A 8 33.68 -31.32 -12.07
C LEU A 8 34.17 -29.92 -11.67
N ARG A 9 35.27 -29.42 -12.26
CA ARG A 9 35.68 -28.01 -12.10
C ARG A 9 34.86 -27.03 -12.94
N SER A 10 34.05 -27.49 -13.90
CA SER A 10 33.28 -26.62 -14.79
C SER A 10 31.93 -26.12 -14.24
N LEU A 11 31.48 -26.63 -13.08
CA LEU A 11 30.15 -26.32 -12.54
C LEU A 11 30.13 -25.41 -11.30
N GLY A 12 31.29 -24.98 -10.77
CA GLY A 12 31.35 -23.93 -9.73
C GLY A 12 30.46 -24.18 -8.49
N MET A 13 30.20 -25.44 -8.13
CA MET A 13 29.33 -25.77 -6.99
C MET A 13 30.15 -25.87 -5.71
N GLY A 14 30.08 -24.82 -4.88
CA GLY A 14 30.69 -24.77 -3.56
C GLY A 14 29.99 -25.65 -2.52
N ARG A 15 30.75 -26.00 -1.47
CA ARG A 15 30.40 -26.90 -0.34
C ARG A 15 29.02 -26.68 0.29
N HIS A 16 28.46 -25.46 0.22
CA HIS A 16 27.15 -25.13 0.77
C HIS A 16 25.97 -25.79 0.02
N ARG A 17 26.10 -26.09 -1.28
CA ARG A 17 25.02 -26.73 -2.06
C ARG A 17 24.92 -28.24 -1.82
N LEU A 18 26.01 -28.90 -1.44
CA LEU A 18 25.97 -30.32 -1.05
C LEU A 18 25.29 -30.52 0.31
N ALA A 19 25.54 -29.62 1.27
CA ALA A 19 24.90 -29.64 2.58
C ALA A 19 23.40 -29.35 2.51
N ALA A 20 22.95 -28.52 1.55
CA ALA A 20 21.53 -28.23 1.33
C ALA A 20 20.76 -29.43 0.75
N LEU A 21 21.39 -30.26 -0.10
CA LEU A 21 20.80 -31.51 -0.59
C LEU A 21 20.72 -32.58 0.50
N ALA A 22 21.70 -32.63 1.42
CA ALA A 22 21.64 -33.50 2.59
C ALA A 22 20.57 -33.07 3.61
N ALA A 23 20.40 -31.75 3.83
CA ALA A 23 19.38 -31.21 4.74
C ALA A 23 17.94 -31.36 4.20
N GLY A 24 17.77 -31.37 2.87
CA GLY A 24 16.48 -31.60 2.23
C GLY A 24 15.93 -33.03 2.38
N ALA A 25 16.79 -34.01 2.69
CA ALA A 25 16.40 -35.41 2.85
C ALA A 25 16.11 -35.81 4.32
N VAL A 26 16.41 -34.95 5.30
CA VAL A 26 16.15 -35.21 6.73
C VAL A 26 14.78 -34.66 7.19
N ALA A 27 14.07 -33.92 6.33
CA ALA A 27 12.75 -33.39 6.61
C ALA A 27 11.60 -34.39 6.39
N THR A 28 11.69 -35.60 6.96
CA THR A 28 10.52 -36.47 7.22
C THR A 28 10.84 -37.47 8.34
N ALA A 29 11.20 -36.98 9.52
CA ALA A 29 11.12 -37.77 10.76
C ALA A 29 11.32 -36.86 11.97
N SER A 30 10.24 -36.34 12.53
CA SER A 30 10.09 -36.03 13.96
C SER A 30 8.70 -35.45 14.18
N ALA A 31 7.80 -36.27 14.72
CA ALA A 31 6.51 -35.81 15.23
C ALA A 31 6.74 -35.15 16.59
N VAL A 32 6.47 -33.84 16.68
CA VAL A 32 6.28 -33.16 17.98
C VAL A 32 4.81 -32.77 18.08
N ALA A 33 4.11 -33.43 18.99
CA ALA A 33 2.74 -33.11 19.33
C ALA A 33 2.70 -31.78 20.11
N VAL A 34 2.30 -30.69 19.45
CA VAL A 34 1.80 -29.50 20.14
C VAL A 34 0.28 -29.54 20.04
N ALA A 35 -0.39 -29.65 21.18
CA ALA A 35 -1.83 -29.72 21.29
C ALA A 35 -2.47 -28.43 20.74
N SER A 36 -3.02 -28.51 19.52
CA SER A 36 -4.07 -27.60 19.07
C SER A 36 -5.25 -28.42 18.57
N LYS A 37 -6.44 -28.10 19.07
CA LYS A 37 -7.69 -28.78 18.74
C LYS A 37 -8.08 -28.44 17.30
N SER A 38 -7.77 -29.32 16.34
CA SER A 38 -8.40 -29.33 15.03
C SER A 38 -8.55 -30.77 14.51
N PRO A 39 -9.74 -31.21 14.07
CA PRO A 39 -10.00 -32.60 13.70
C PRO A 39 -9.71 -32.81 12.21
N GLN A 40 -8.43 -32.88 11.82
CA GLN A 40 -7.99 -33.44 10.53
C GLN A 40 -6.45 -33.51 10.48
N CYS A 41 -5.85 -34.48 11.17
CA CYS A 41 -4.46 -34.89 10.91
C CYS A 41 -4.45 -36.40 10.66
N ARG A 42 -4.07 -36.81 9.44
CA ARG A 42 -3.87 -38.23 9.10
C ARG A 42 -2.43 -38.62 9.42
N THR A 43 -2.27 -39.55 10.35
CA THR A 43 -0.97 -40.14 10.70
C THR A 43 -0.61 -41.23 9.70
N ILE A 44 0.59 -41.19 9.13
CA ILE A 44 1.20 -42.31 8.40
C ILE A 44 2.34 -42.83 9.26
N THR A 45 2.27 -44.10 9.65
CA THR A 45 3.32 -44.80 10.42
C THR A 45 4.10 -45.72 9.48
N LEU A 46 5.42 -45.60 9.45
CA LEU A 46 6.33 -46.55 8.81
C LEU A 46 6.96 -47.42 9.89
N ASP A 47 7.13 -48.73 9.62
CA ASP A 47 7.78 -49.64 10.57
C ASP A 47 9.32 -49.56 10.52
N ASP A 48 9.94 -50.06 11.59
CA ASP A 48 11.38 -49.99 11.84
C ASP A 48 12.22 -50.65 10.74
N THR A 49 11.64 -51.61 10.01
CA THR A 49 12.29 -52.33 8.90
C THR A 49 12.42 -51.44 7.68
N ALA A 50 11.38 -50.66 7.37
CA ALA A 50 11.38 -49.69 6.28
C ALA A 50 12.34 -48.51 6.58
N ALA A 51 12.38 -48.05 7.83
CA ALA A 51 13.32 -47.02 8.29
C ALA A 51 14.78 -47.49 8.17
N ALA A 52 15.07 -48.74 8.54
CA ALA A 52 16.41 -49.32 8.44
C ALA A 52 16.88 -49.52 7.00
N ALA A 53 15.98 -49.86 6.06
CA ALA A 53 16.32 -50.03 4.65
C ALA A 53 16.70 -48.70 3.97
N ILE A 54 16.01 -47.62 4.33
CA ILE A 54 16.27 -46.27 3.81
C ILE A 54 17.60 -45.73 4.36
N ALA A 55 17.85 -45.91 5.67
CA ALA A 55 19.12 -45.55 6.29
C ALA A 55 20.31 -46.25 5.61
N LYS A 56 20.18 -47.56 5.33
CA LYS A 56 21.23 -48.37 4.69
C LYS A 56 21.51 -47.96 3.24
N SER A 57 20.48 -47.53 2.50
CA SER A 57 20.61 -46.98 1.14
C SER A 57 21.36 -45.64 1.11
N ILE A 58 21.13 -44.80 2.14
CA ILE A 58 21.81 -43.50 2.31
C ILE A 58 23.29 -43.71 2.70
N THR A 59 23.59 -44.66 3.59
CA THR A 59 24.98 -44.97 3.98
C THR A 59 25.78 -45.59 2.83
N ALA A 60 25.16 -46.44 2.00
CA ALA A 60 25.81 -47.02 0.83
C ALA A 60 26.19 -45.99 -0.27
N SER A 61 25.58 -44.80 -0.25
CA SER A 61 25.90 -43.72 -1.18
C SER A 61 26.99 -42.76 -0.67
N LEU A 62 27.48 -42.93 0.57
CA LEU A 62 28.45 -42.03 1.21
C LEU A 62 29.86 -42.62 1.38
N ASP A 63 30.08 -43.89 1.02
CA ASP A 63 31.42 -44.49 1.06
C ASP A 63 32.19 -44.28 -0.24
N ALA A 64 32.72 -43.06 -0.40
CA ALA A 64 34.02 -42.81 -1.01
C ALA A 64 34.48 -41.38 -0.72
N GLU A 65 35.47 -41.27 0.16
CA GLU A 65 36.34 -40.09 0.38
C GLU A 65 35.73 -38.84 1.06
N VAL A 66 35.48 -38.91 2.37
CA VAL A 66 35.86 -37.81 3.30
C VAL A 66 36.14 -38.39 4.68
N SER A 67 37.40 -38.76 4.96
CA SER A 67 37.89 -38.94 6.32
C SER A 67 38.31 -37.56 6.86
N THR A 68 37.35 -36.81 7.39
CA THR A 68 37.62 -35.70 8.31
C THR A 68 36.62 -35.83 9.43
N SER A 69 37.12 -35.89 10.66
CA SER A 69 36.34 -35.97 11.90
C SER A 69 35.27 -34.86 11.93
N LEU A 70 34.04 -35.23 11.59
CA LEU A 70 32.87 -34.42 11.91
C LEU A 70 32.50 -34.80 13.34
N GLU A 71 32.63 -33.86 14.26
CA GLU A 71 32.08 -34.06 15.59
C GLU A 71 30.57 -34.31 15.48
N PRO A 72 30.02 -35.30 16.21
CA PRO A 72 28.61 -35.60 16.14
C PRO A 72 27.82 -34.41 16.72
N PHE A 73 27.08 -33.70 15.87
CA PHE A 73 26.05 -32.77 16.34
C PHE A 73 25.02 -33.56 17.16
N SER A 74 24.75 -33.11 18.38
CA SER A 74 23.72 -33.75 19.21
C SER A 74 22.33 -33.49 18.63
N THR A 75 21.36 -34.33 19.00
CA THR A 75 19.96 -34.13 18.63
C THR A 75 19.46 -32.76 19.13
N GLU A 76 19.92 -32.34 20.31
CA GLU A 76 19.68 -31.02 20.88
C GLU A 76 20.22 -29.88 20.01
N ASP A 77 21.44 -29.98 19.46
CA ASP A 77 22.01 -28.95 18.57
C ASP A 77 21.21 -28.80 17.28
N ILE A 78 20.74 -29.94 16.73
CA ILE A 78 19.89 -29.96 15.53
C ILE A 78 18.53 -29.36 15.84
N LEU A 79 17.93 -29.69 16.98
CA LEU A 79 16.65 -29.14 17.42
C LEU A 79 16.75 -27.65 17.74
N GLU A 80 17.86 -27.18 18.31
CA GLU A 80 18.11 -25.77 18.57
C GLU A 80 18.30 -24.99 17.26
N GLU A 81 19.07 -25.51 16.31
CA GLU A 81 19.25 -24.89 14.99
C GLU A 81 17.96 -24.91 14.16
N LEU A 82 17.19 -26.00 14.21
CA LEU A 82 15.86 -26.06 13.60
C LEU A 82 14.90 -25.11 14.27
N SER A 83 14.90 -25.01 15.61
CA SER A 83 14.09 -24.06 16.36
C SER A 83 14.49 -22.62 16.04
N LYS A 84 15.79 -22.31 15.92
CA LYS A 84 16.30 -21.01 15.46
C LYS A 84 15.90 -20.70 14.03
N ARG A 85 15.88 -21.68 13.13
CA ARG A 85 15.43 -21.50 11.74
C ARG A 85 13.93 -21.42 11.61
N LEU A 86 13.17 -22.15 12.43
CA LEU A 86 11.72 -22.05 12.54
C LEU A 86 11.34 -20.70 13.13
N THR A 87 11.97 -20.29 14.23
CA THR A 87 11.81 -18.94 14.79
C THR A 87 12.36 -17.87 13.87
N GLN A 88 13.42 -18.05 13.07
CA GLN A 88 13.83 -17.06 12.04
C GLN A 88 12.95 -17.07 10.79
N LYS A 89 12.21 -18.15 10.54
CA LYS A 89 11.23 -18.26 9.47
C LYS A 89 9.86 -17.76 9.91
N GLU A 90 9.55 -17.84 11.21
CA GLU A 90 8.41 -17.22 11.89
C GLU A 90 8.68 -15.74 12.22
N LEU A 91 9.93 -15.40 12.59
CA LEU A 91 10.59 -14.07 12.56
C LEU A 91 11.21 -13.79 11.18
N SER A 92 10.72 -14.40 10.10
CA SER A 92 10.74 -13.67 8.84
C SER A 92 9.84 -12.48 9.12
N ALA A 93 10.43 -11.42 9.68
CA ALA A 93 9.71 -10.34 10.31
C ALA A 93 8.62 -9.93 9.32
N LYS A 94 7.40 -9.83 9.81
CA LYS A 94 6.27 -9.38 9.00
C LYS A 94 6.55 -7.92 8.63
N MET A 95 7.37 -7.74 7.60
CA MET A 95 7.97 -6.47 7.24
C MET A 95 6.88 -5.55 6.72
N ASN A 96 6.98 -4.29 7.09
CA ASN A 96 6.19 -3.27 6.44
C ASN A 96 6.64 -3.15 4.99
N THR A 97 5.70 -3.20 4.06
CA THR A 97 5.96 -3.01 2.63
C THR A 97 5.09 -1.87 2.11
N ALA A 98 5.70 -0.75 1.76
CA ALA A 98 5.00 0.44 1.29
C ALA A 98 5.27 0.70 -0.20
N PHE A 99 4.29 1.32 -0.87
CA PHE A 99 4.46 1.93 -2.18
C PHE A 99 4.64 3.44 -1.98
N VAL A 100 5.72 3.97 -2.54
CA VAL A 100 6.15 5.36 -2.40
C VAL A 100 6.36 5.92 -3.79
N PHE A 101 6.05 7.19 -4.03
CA PHE A 101 6.47 7.84 -5.28
C PHE A 101 6.79 9.31 -5.11
N ALA A 102 7.76 9.78 -5.91
CA ALA A 102 7.94 11.19 -6.19
C ALA A 102 6.81 11.66 -7.13
N LYS A 103 6.07 12.68 -6.71
CA LYS A 103 5.02 13.30 -7.52
C LYS A 103 5.64 13.98 -8.75
N PRO A 104 4.87 14.20 -9.83
CA PRO A 104 5.42 14.68 -11.10
C PRO A 104 6.19 16.00 -11.01
N HIS A 105 5.73 16.93 -10.17
CA HIS A 105 6.43 18.21 -9.98
C HIS A 105 7.80 18.08 -9.29
N ALA A 106 8.03 16.98 -8.56
CA ALA A 106 9.24 16.70 -7.81
C ALA A 106 10.02 15.49 -8.37
N ASN A 107 9.62 14.96 -9.52
CA ASN A 107 10.33 13.87 -10.18
C ASN A 107 11.57 14.40 -10.93
N THR A 108 12.58 14.82 -10.17
CA THR A 108 13.88 15.28 -10.66
C THR A 108 15.00 14.38 -10.12
N PRO A 109 16.11 14.20 -10.84
CA PRO A 109 17.22 13.37 -10.36
C PRO A 109 17.68 13.74 -8.94
N ALA A 110 17.79 15.05 -8.65
CA ALA A 110 18.21 15.55 -7.35
C ALA A 110 17.23 15.18 -6.22
N VAL A 111 15.92 15.19 -6.47
CA VAL A 111 14.92 14.73 -5.49
C VAL A 111 15.02 13.22 -5.28
N LEU A 112 15.19 12.44 -6.36
CA LEU A 112 15.32 10.98 -6.25
C LEU A 112 16.55 10.59 -5.43
N ASP A 113 17.65 11.34 -5.56
CA ASP A 113 18.86 11.16 -4.73
C ASP A 113 18.58 11.45 -3.25
N VAL A 114 17.84 12.52 -2.94
CA VAL A 114 17.41 12.83 -1.56
C VAL A 114 16.55 11.71 -0.98
N ILE A 115 15.61 11.17 -1.77
CA ILE A 115 14.74 10.06 -1.36
C ILE A 115 15.57 8.82 -1.04
N LYS A 116 16.44 8.40 -1.96
CA LYS A 116 17.30 7.22 -1.78
C LYS A 116 18.25 7.36 -0.59
N ALA A 117 18.85 8.54 -0.41
CA ALA A 117 19.72 8.83 0.72
C ALA A 117 18.97 8.71 2.06
N LYS A 118 17.74 9.25 2.14
CA LYS A 118 16.91 9.12 3.34
C LYS A 118 16.51 7.68 3.62
N PHE A 119 16.16 6.90 2.59
CA PHE A 119 15.87 5.48 2.77
C PHE A 119 17.08 4.71 3.31
N ALA A 120 18.26 4.93 2.73
CA ALA A 120 19.50 4.32 3.21
C ALA A 120 19.82 4.72 4.67
N GLU A 121 19.67 6.00 5.02
CA GLU A 121 19.85 6.52 6.39
C GLU A 121 18.95 5.81 7.40
N LYS A 122 17.70 5.51 7.02
CA LYS A 122 16.70 4.88 7.90
C LYS A 122 16.66 3.35 7.82
N GLY A 123 17.59 2.73 7.08
CA GLY A 123 17.60 1.27 6.90
C GLY A 123 16.42 0.74 6.07
N ILE A 124 15.76 1.59 5.29
CA ILE A 124 14.64 1.23 4.42
C ILE A 124 15.21 0.64 3.14
N LYS A 125 14.80 -0.58 2.80
CA LYS A 125 15.26 -1.32 1.63
C LYS A 125 14.35 -1.06 0.44
N VAL A 126 14.92 -0.64 -0.69
CA VAL A 126 14.20 -0.55 -1.96
C VAL A 126 14.15 -1.94 -2.61
N LEU A 127 12.95 -2.50 -2.74
CA LEU A 127 12.71 -3.80 -3.38
C LEU A 127 12.56 -3.67 -4.91
N LYS A 128 11.90 -2.60 -5.35
CA LYS A 128 11.62 -2.31 -6.75
C LYS A 128 11.48 -0.81 -6.93
N GLU A 129 11.88 -0.29 -8.07
CA GLU A 129 11.61 1.09 -8.46
C GLU A 129 11.35 1.18 -9.96
N GLY A 130 10.75 2.27 -10.40
CA GLY A 130 10.51 2.51 -11.82
C GLY A 130 9.76 3.81 -12.08
N VAL A 131 9.47 4.05 -13.36
CA VAL A 131 8.74 5.23 -13.83
C VAL A 131 7.37 4.79 -14.33
N VAL A 132 6.34 5.60 -14.05
CA VAL A 132 5.02 5.50 -14.69
C VAL A 132 4.71 6.84 -15.31
N THR A 133 4.52 6.86 -16.63
CA THR A 133 4.28 8.07 -17.42
C THR A 133 2.86 8.60 -17.23
N GLY A 134 2.67 9.89 -17.45
CA GLY A 134 1.35 10.51 -17.33
C GLY A 134 0.34 9.93 -18.33
N GLU A 135 0.79 9.53 -19.50
CA GLU A 135 0.01 8.83 -20.52
C GLU A 135 -0.47 7.45 -20.02
N GLU A 136 0.40 6.68 -19.34
CA GLU A 136 0.02 5.41 -18.71
C GLU A 136 -0.96 5.62 -17.55
N ILE A 137 -0.76 6.66 -16.74
CA ILE A 137 -1.66 7.02 -15.64
C ILE A 137 -3.05 7.35 -16.20
N ASP A 138 -3.10 8.13 -17.28
CA ASP A 138 -4.35 8.54 -17.92
C ASP A 138 -5.10 7.35 -18.51
N THR A 139 -4.39 6.55 -19.32
CA THR A 139 -4.97 5.41 -20.05
C THR A 139 -5.52 4.36 -19.10
N ASN A 140 -4.83 4.11 -17.99
CA ASN A 140 -5.22 3.04 -17.06
C ASN A 140 -6.02 3.55 -15.84
N GLY A 141 -6.25 4.86 -15.72
CA GLY A 141 -6.97 5.46 -14.59
C GLY A 141 -6.29 5.23 -13.23
N TYR A 142 -4.95 5.15 -13.19
CA TYR A 142 -4.24 4.79 -11.95
C TYR A 142 -4.44 5.81 -10.84
N ILE A 143 -4.39 7.10 -11.17
CA ILE A 143 -4.58 8.16 -10.17
C ILE A 143 -6.04 8.27 -9.72
N ASP A 144 -6.98 7.94 -10.61
CA ASP A 144 -8.41 7.86 -10.31
C ASP A 144 -8.68 6.76 -9.30
N GLN A 145 -8.14 5.56 -9.51
CA GLN A 145 -8.29 4.45 -8.55
C GLN A 145 -7.51 4.69 -7.25
N HIS A 146 -6.32 5.29 -7.32
CA HIS A 146 -5.52 5.62 -6.14
C HIS A 146 -6.25 6.62 -5.23
N TYR A 147 -6.98 7.57 -5.83
CA TYR A 147 -7.80 8.54 -5.12
C TYR A 147 -9.31 8.27 -5.33
N TYR A 148 -9.72 7.01 -5.33
CA TYR A 148 -11.08 6.59 -5.71
C TYR A 148 -12.17 7.36 -4.97
N ALA A 149 -12.06 7.50 -3.64
CA ALA A 149 -13.08 8.17 -2.84
C ALA A 149 -13.35 9.62 -3.28
N ILE A 150 -12.34 10.34 -3.79
CA ILE A 150 -12.53 11.70 -4.32
C ILE A 150 -12.89 11.68 -5.81
N ALA A 151 -12.30 10.77 -6.59
CA ALA A 151 -12.51 10.63 -8.03
C ALA A 151 -13.95 10.21 -8.37
N GLU A 152 -14.50 9.27 -7.60
CA GLU A 152 -15.89 8.80 -7.71
C GLU A 152 -16.87 9.97 -7.67
N LYS A 153 -16.68 10.87 -6.71
CA LYS A 153 -17.58 12.02 -6.49
C LYS A 153 -17.36 13.15 -7.48
N SER A 154 -16.19 13.17 -8.12
CA SER A 154 -15.84 14.15 -9.14
C SER A 154 -16.26 13.72 -10.55
N THR A 155 -16.30 12.41 -10.84
CA THR A 155 -16.43 11.92 -12.23
C THR A 155 -17.35 10.73 -12.43
N LEU A 156 -17.51 9.82 -11.46
CA LEU A 156 -18.19 8.53 -11.69
C LEU A 156 -19.66 8.56 -11.26
N THR A 157 -19.95 9.11 -10.08
CA THR A 157 -21.30 9.20 -9.54
C THR A 157 -21.92 10.53 -9.93
N THR A 158 -23.09 10.50 -10.58
CA THR A 158 -23.84 11.72 -10.94
C THR A 158 -24.09 12.59 -9.72
N GLY A 159 -23.94 13.91 -9.87
CA GLY A 159 -24.06 14.87 -8.77
C GLY A 159 -25.35 14.71 -7.95
N LYS A 160 -26.47 14.43 -8.63
CA LYS A 160 -27.79 14.22 -8.01
C LYS A 160 -27.91 12.94 -7.15
N ASN A 161 -27.06 11.95 -7.40
CA ASN A 161 -27.07 10.64 -6.73
C ASN A 161 -26.05 10.57 -5.58
N LEU A 162 -25.28 11.64 -5.35
CA LEU A 162 -24.31 11.67 -4.27
C LEU A 162 -25.01 11.73 -2.90
N PRO A 163 -24.45 11.07 -1.86
CA PRO A 163 -25.05 10.99 -0.53
C PRO A 163 -24.84 12.29 0.27
N VAL A 164 -25.37 13.40 -0.23
CA VAL A 164 -25.28 14.72 0.41
C VAL A 164 -26.06 14.71 1.72
N ASN A 165 -25.42 15.16 2.81
CA ASN A 165 -26.12 15.47 4.06
C ASN A 165 -26.92 16.77 3.86
N ALA A 166 -28.25 16.65 3.86
CA ALA A 166 -29.15 17.73 3.49
C ALA A 166 -29.14 18.88 4.51
N GLU A 167 -29.03 18.57 5.81
CA GLU A 167 -28.99 19.57 6.88
C GLU A 167 -27.74 20.45 6.73
N LYS A 168 -26.57 19.81 6.61
CA LYS A 168 -25.30 20.50 6.42
C LYS A 168 -25.23 21.30 5.12
N PHE A 169 -25.88 20.78 4.07
CA PHE A 169 -26.00 21.50 2.79
C PHE A 169 -26.82 22.78 2.99
N LYS A 170 -27.99 22.68 3.62
CA LYS A 170 -28.89 23.80 3.91
C LYS A 170 -28.23 24.86 4.78
N ASP A 171 -27.52 24.46 5.83
CA ASP A 171 -26.84 25.38 6.76
C ASP A 171 -25.82 26.29 6.06
N VAL A 172 -25.18 25.81 4.99
CA VAL A 172 -24.20 26.57 4.24
C VAL A 172 -24.84 27.35 3.10
N PHE A 173 -25.63 26.70 2.26
CA PHE A 173 -26.12 27.30 1.02
C PHE A 173 -27.47 27.99 1.14
N ASP A 174 -28.14 27.86 2.29
CA ASP A 174 -29.49 28.36 2.57
C ASP A 174 -30.51 27.85 1.53
N GLU A 175 -30.37 26.58 1.15
CA GLU A 175 -31.18 25.94 0.13
C GLU A 175 -31.40 24.45 0.43
N ASP A 176 -32.60 23.95 0.14
CA ASP A 176 -32.94 22.54 0.33
C ASP A 176 -32.32 21.67 -0.78
N TRP A 177 -31.60 20.62 -0.38
CA TRP A 177 -30.94 19.70 -1.32
C TRP A 177 -31.92 19.04 -2.31
N SER A 178 -33.11 18.69 -1.84
CA SER A 178 -34.17 18.10 -2.68
C SER A 178 -34.60 19.04 -3.82
N THR A 179 -34.66 20.35 -3.56
CA THR A 179 -34.97 21.37 -4.57
C THR A 179 -33.87 21.46 -5.62
N VAL A 180 -32.61 21.51 -5.18
CA VAL A 180 -31.44 21.52 -6.08
C VAL A 180 -31.43 20.32 -7.02
N VAL A 181 -31.76 19.13 -6.50
CA VAL A 181 -31.86 17.90 -7.29
C VAL A 181 -33.04 17.96 -8.26
N ALA A 182 -34.22 18.37 -7.79
CA ALA A 182 -35.43 18.45 -8.61
C ALA A 182 -35.29 19.42 -9.78
N GLU A 183 -34.57 20.53 -9.57
CA GLU A 183 -34.28 21.54 -10.58
C GLU A 183 -33.07 21.20 -11.46
N GLY A 184 -32.42 20.05 -11.24
CA GLY A 184 -31.29 19.60 -12.05
C GLY A 184 -30.05 20.48 -11.92
N ARG A 185 -29.79 21.05 -10.73
CA ARG A 185 -28.66 21.97 -10.47
C ARG A 185 -27.44 21.30 -9.83
N ALA A 186 -27.50 19.99 -9.60
CA ALA A 186 -26.41 19.20 -9.03
C ALA A 186 -25.66 18.40 -10.10
N PHE A 187 -24.34 18.61 -10.18
CA PHE A 187 -23.46 17.94 -11.15
C PHE A 187 -22.19 17.47 -10.47
N ASN A 188 -21.64 16.33 -10.84
CA ASN A 188 -20.23 16.09 -10.57
C ASN A 188 -19.35 17.00 -11.46
N ALA A 189 -18.04 17.05 -11.23
CA ALA A 189 -17.16 17.96 -11.97
C ALA A 189 -17.16 17.68 -13.49
N LEU A 190 -17.20 16.42 -13.91
CA LEU A 190 -17.24 16.04 -15.32
C LEU A 190 -18.56 16.46 -15.98
N GLU A 191 -19.69 16.19 -15.33
CA GLU A 191 -21.02 16.62 -15.77
C GLU A 191 -21.10 18.14 -15.89
N PHE A 192 -20.53 18.87 -14.93
CA PHE A 192 -20.50 20.32 -14.93
C PHE A 192 -19.74 20.87 -16.14
N LYS A 193 -18.55 20.33 -16.43
CA LYS A 193 -17.76 20.73 -17.62
C LYS A 193 -18.47 20.43 -18.93
N ASN A 194 -19.17 19.30 -19.00
CA ASN A 194 -19.92 18.90 -20.19
C ASN A 194 -21.20 19.72 -20.38
N LYS A 195 -21.82 20.17 -19.30
CA LYS A 195 -23.05 20.97 -19.33
C LYS A 195 -22.78 22.41 -19.78
N PHE A 196 -21.66 22.99 -19.36
CA PHE A 196 -21.37 24.41 -19.52
C PHE A 196 -20.08 24.63 -20.32
N ALA A 197 -20.22 25.07 -21.57
CA ALA A 197 -19.09 25.28 -22.49
C ALA A 197 -18.01 26.23 -21.94
N ALA A 198 -18.38 27.18 -21.07
CA ALA A 198 -17.45 28.09 -20.39
C ALA A 198 -16.39 27.37 -19.53
N PHE A 199 -16.63 26.11 -19.14
CA PHE A 199 -15.73 25.31 -18.30
C PHE A 199 -15.05 24.16 -19.05
N SER A 200 -15.27 24.04 -20.36
CA SER A 200 -14.55 23.08 -21.20
C SER A 200 -13.05 23.39 -21.35
N PRO A 201 -12.58 24.66 -21.41
CA PRO A 201 -11.15 24.96 -21.46
C PRO A 201 -10.38 24.43 -20.23
N PRO A 202 -9.14 23.92 -20.40
CA PRO A 202 -8.30 23.50 -19.28
C PRO A 202 -8.16 24.60 -18.21
N GLY A 203 -8.36 24.25 -16.93
CA GLY A 203 -8.23 25.19 -15.81
C GLY A 203 -9.45 26.08 -15.55
N ALA A 204 -10.46 26.11 -16.42
CA ALA A 204 -11.61 27.01 -16.25
C ALA A 204 -12.48 26.64 -15.03
N LEU A 205 -12.82 25.35 -14.87
CA LEU A 205 -13.54 24.88 -13.68
C LEU A 205 -12.71 25.04 -12.41
N ASP A 206 -11.39 24.86 -12.52
CA ASP A 206 -10.46 24.93 -11.40
C ASP A 206 -10.44 26.35 -10.82
N LYS A 207 -10.31 27.36 -11.69
CA LYS A 207 -10.39 28.77 -11.29
C LYS A 207 -11.73 29.11 -10.61
N ALA A 208 -12.83 28.56 -11.12
CA ALA A 208 -14.15 28.78 -10.53
C ALA A 208 -14.30 28.07 -9.18
N TRP A 209 -13.76 26.87 -9.05
CA TRP A 209 -13.70 26.14 -7.79
C TRP A 209 -12.86 26.90 -6.75
N ASP A 210 -11.68 27.37 -7.13
CA ASP A 210 -10.77 28.11 -6.23
C ASP A 210 -11.37 29.42 -5.73
N ALA A 211 -12.26 30.04 -6.52
CA ALA A 211 -13.00 31.23 -6.11
C ALA A 211 -14.13 30.95 -5.09
N THR A 212 -14.55 29.69 -4.92
CA THR A 212 -15.48 29.33 -3.84
C THR A 212 -14.76 29.39 -2.49
N SER A 213 -15.45 29.49 -1.37
CA SER A 213 -14.80 29.41 -0.06
C SER A 213 -15.77 29.04 1.06
N VAL A 214 -15.23 28.51 2.16
CA VAL A 214 -16.01 28.26 3.38
C VAL A 214 -16.47 29.59 4.01
N LYS A 215 -15.60 30.61 3.96
CA LYS A 215 -15.88 31.95 4.50
C LYS A 215 -17.09 32.60 3.82
N ASP A 216 -17.16 32.48 2.50
CA ASP A 216 -18.22 33.10 1.70
C ASP A 216 -19.42 32.16 1.51
N LYS A 217 -19.47 31.05 2.26
CA LYS A 217 -20.52 30.03 2.19
C LYS A 217 -20.80 29.50 0.77
N THR A 218 -19.77 29.45 -0.06
CA THR A 218 -19.83 28.87 -1.41
C THR A 218 -19.11 27.53 -1.50
N ARG A 219 -18.53 27.04 -0.40
CA ARG A 219 -17.88 25.72 -0.32
C ARG A 219 -18.17 25.06 1.02
N VAL A 220 -18.47 23.76 1.01
CA VAL A 220 -18.67 22.95 2.22
C VAL A 220 -17.99 21.59 2.11
N LYS A 221 -17.37 21.13 3.21
CA LYS A 221 -16.94 19.74 3.38
C LYS A 221 -18.10 18.91 3.90
N LEU A 222 -18.66 18.04 3.09
CA LEU A 222 -19.77 17.15 3.46
C LEU A 222 -19.26 15.90 4.23
N GLY A 223 -18.04 15.46 3.96
CA GLY A 223 -17.41 14.31 4.62
C GLY A 223 -15.92 14.18 4.30
N GLY A 224 -15.29 13.07 4.72
CA GLY A 224 -13.92 12.73 4.29
C GLY A 224 -13.86 12.66 2.77
N GLY A 225 -12.95 13.43 2.15
CA GLY A 225 -12.83 13.50 0.70
C GLY A 225 -14.09 13.96 -0.05
N PHE A 226 -15.09 14.56 0.61
CA PHE A 226 -16.36 14.90 -0.04
C PHE A 226 -16.68 16.39 0.16
N TYR A 227 -16.57 17.16 -0.91
CA TYR A 227 -16.74 18.60 -0.91
C TYR A 227 -17.74 19.03 -1.98
N CYS A 228 -18.54 20.04 -1.66
CA CYS A 228 -19.47 20.69 -2.57
C CYS A 228 -19.10 22.16 -2.72
N GLY A 229 -19.11 22.67 -3.95
CA GLY A 229 -18.90 24.07 -4.30
C GLY A 229 -20.08 24.62 -5.09
N GLN A 230 -20.48 25.85 -4.78
CA GLN A 230 -21.53 26.58 -5.49
C GLN A 230 -20.90 27.51 -6.53
N ILE A 231 -21.23 27.30 -7.81
CA ILE A 231 -20.74 28.12 -8.93
C ILE A 231 -21.96 28.74 -9.62
N THR A 232 -21.93 30.05 -9.81
CA THR A 232 -22.98 30.78 -10.53
C THR A 232 -22.67 30.82 -12.02
N VAL A 233 -23.62 30.39 -12.85
CA VAL A 233 -23.55 30.47 -14.32
C VAL A 233 -24.80 31.20 -14.80
N GLU A 234 -24.62 32.31 -15.52
CA GLU A 234 -25.73 33.11 -16.07
C GLU A 234 -26.80 33.50 -15.02
N GLY A 235 -26.36 33.80 -13.79
CA GLY A 235 -27.23 34.19 -12.68
C GLY A 235 -27.87 33.01 -11.92
N VAL A 236 -27.66 31.77 -12.36
CA VAL A 236 -28.18 30.55 -11.70
C VAL A 236 -27.09 29.88 -10.88
N LYS A 237 -27.40 29.50 -9.64
CA LYS A 237 -26.48 28.78 -8.73
C LYS A 237 -26.51 27.28 -9.02
N TYR A 238 -25.36 26.72 -9.37
CA TYR A 238 -25.17 25.29 -9.58
C TYR A 238 -24.20 24.72 -8.54
N TYR A 239 -24.34 23.42 -8.26
CA TYR A 239 -23.56 22.72 -7.25
C TYR A 239 -22.70 21.65 -7.91
N THR A 240 -21.40 21.75 -7.67
CA THR A 240 -20.39 20.82 -8.20
C THR A 240 -19.61 20.15 -7.09
N PHE A 241 -19.16 18.92 -7.33
CA PHE A 241 -18.53 18.08 -6.31
C PHE A 241 -17.08 17.76 -6.65
N ASN A 242 -16.20 17.92 -5.66
CA ASN A 242 -14.78 17.62 -5.75
C ASN A 242 -14.10 18.14 -7.05
N ALA A 243 -14.43 19.35 -7.49
CA ALA A 243 -13.91 19.85 -8.77
C ALA A 243 -12.38 20.04 -8.75
N PHE A 244 -11.78 20.25 -7.57
CA PHE A 244 -10.31 20.25 -7.40
C PHE A 244 -9.62 18.98 -7.91
N PHE A 245 -10.34 17.85 -7.97
CA PHE A 245 -9.77 16.58 -8.44
C PHE A 245 -9.38 16.66 -9.92
N MET A 246 -10.04 17.49 -10.73
CA MET A 246 -9.69 17.68 -12.14
C MET A 246 -8.28 18.24 -12.32
N THR A 247 -7.93 19.30 -11.58
CA THR A 247 -6.55 19.81 -11.57
C THR A 247 -5.58 18.80 -11.02
N MET A 248 -5.95 18.15 -9.90
CA MET A 248 -5.11 17.17 -9.24
C MET A 248 -4.74 16.04 -10.21
N ARG A 249 -5.74 15.42 -10.84
CA ARG A 249 -5.59 14.39 -11.88
C ARG A 249 -4.71 14.90 -13.02
N GLY A 250 -4.99 16.10 -13.54
CA GLY A 250 -4.24 16.71 -14.65
C GLY A 250 -2.73 16.83 -14.39
N LYS A 251 -2.31 17.07 -13.14
CA LYS A 251 -0.88 17.10 -12.78
C LYS A 251 -0.17 15.75 -12.94
N PHE A 252 -0.91 14.65 -12.85
CA PHE A 252 -0.41 13.29 -13.03
C PHE A 252 -0.56 12.78 -14.45
N THR A 253 -1.58 13.26 -15.18
CA THR A 253 -1.91 12.75 -16.52
C THR A 253 -1.44 13.63 -17.67
N ALA A 254 -0.87 14.81 -17.38
CA ALA A 254 -0.38 15.69 -18.42
C ALA A 254 0.72 15.01 -19.25
N PRO A 255 0.69 15.11 -20.60
CA PRO A 255 1.70 14.50 -21.46
C PRO A 255 3.13 14.91 -21.08
N GLY A 256 4.04 13.95 -21.11
CA GLY A 256 5.45 14.13 -20.74
C GLY A 256 5.72 14.31 -19.24
N THR A 257 4.70 14.18 -18.38
CA THR A 257 4.90 14.05 -16.92
C THR A 257 5.06 12.59 -16.53
N SER A 258 5.58 12.33 -15.33
CA SER A 258 5.69 10.97 -14.78
C SER A 258 5.88 11.00 -13.28
N ILE A 259 5.55 9.89 -12.61
CA ILE A 259 6.03 9.61 -11.26
C ILE A 259 7.25 8.69 -11.32
N HIS A 260 8.09 8.75 -10.29
CA HIS A 260 9.06 7.70 -10.00
C HIS A 260 8.65 6.99 -8.72
N TYR A 261 8.35 5.70 -8.81
CA TYR A 261 7.88 4.91 -7.68
C TYR A 261 8.97 4.04 -7.08
N TYR A 262 8.74 3.65 -5.83
CA TYR A 262 9.50 2.69 -5.05
C TYR A 262 8.54 1.74 -4.35
N VAL A 263 8.84 0.45 -4.37
CA VAL A 263 8.34 -0.50 -3.37
C VAL A 263 9.44 -0.64 -2.34
N VAL A 264 9.14 -0.29 -1.10
CA VAL A 264 10.11 -0.30 0.00
C VAL A 264 9.70 -1.26 1.10
N GLU A 265 10.68 -1.80 1.80
CA GLU A 265 10.55 -2.76 2.89
C GLU A 265 11.33 -2.26 4.11
N TYR A 266 10.72 -2.33 5.30
CA TYR A 266 11.37 -1.95 6.57
C TYR A 266 10.80 -2.75 7.75
N ASP A 267 11.61 -2.88 8.80
CA ASP A 267 11.29 -3.67 9.98
C ASP A 267 10.44 -2.85 10.98
N PRO A 268 9.18 -3.25 11.26
CA PRO A 268 8.32 -2.55 12.22
C PRO A 268 8.92 -2.48 13.63
N ALA A 269 9.85 -3.36 14.00
CA ALA A 269 10.52 -3.30 15.30
C ALA A 269 11.51 -2.13 15.43
N THR A 270 11.96 -1.55 14.30
CA THR A 270 12.94 -0.46 14.27
C THR A 270 12.37 0.83 13.69
N LEU A 271 11.31 0.73 12.88
CA LEU A 271 10.63 1.85 12.26
C LEU A 271 9.13 1.51 12.12
N SER A 272 8.29 2.08 12.98
CA SER A 272 6.84 1.94 12.85
C SER A 272 6.32 2.63 11.60
N TRP A 273 5.14 2.23 11.12
CA TRP A 273 4.50 2.89 9.99
C TRP A 273 4.19 4.36 10.26
N GLU A 274 3.74 4.68 11.48
CA GLU A 274 3.54 6.05 11.96
C GLU A 274 4.82 6.88 11.80
N ASP A 275 5.97 6.37 12.26
CA ASP A 275 7.25 7.08 12.16
C ASP A 275 7.77 7.15 10.72
N PHE A 276 7.53 6.13 9.91
CA PHE A 276 7.81 6.16 8.49
C PHE A 276 7.05 7.32 7.81
N ARG A 277 5.77 7.53 8.12
CA ARG A 277 5.00 8.65 7.55
C ARG A 277 5.35 9.99 8.19
N GLY A 278 5.38 10.06 9.50
CA GLY A 278 5.52 11.30 10.26
C GLY A 278 6.95 11.84 10.30
N LYS A 279 7.96 10.97 10.40
CA LYS A 279 9.36 11.37 10.59
C LYS A 279 10.23 11.14 9.36
N VAL A 280 9.97 10.11 8.56
CA VAL A 280 10.74 9.86 7.33
C VAL A 280 10.17 10.68 6.17
N LEU A 281 8.87 10.55 5.89
CA LEU A 281 8.22 11.39 4.86
C LEU A 281 7.95 12.81 5.33
N GLY A 282 7.37 12.96 6.53
CA GLY A 282 6.85 14.22 7.06
C GLY A 282 5.35 14.40 6.78
N PRO A 283 4.62 15.18 7.59
CA PRO A 283 3.23 15.60 7.36
C PRO A 283 2.89 16.08 5.95
N THR A 284 1.59 16.02 5.60
CA THR A 284 1.08 16.35 4.25
C THR A 284 1.35 17.80 3.85
N ASP A 285 1.19 18.77 4.75
CA ASP A 285 1.61 20.15 4.50
C ASP A 285 3.12 20.27 4.80
N PRO A 286 3.96 20.59 3.80
CA PRO A 286 5.40 20.71 4.01
C PRO A 286 5.80 21.78 5.03
N LYS A 287 4.91 22.73 5.36
CA LYS A 287 5.15 23.73 6.43
C LYS A 287 5.23 23.11 7.82
N ASP A 288 4.50 22.01 8.02
CA ASP A 288 4.44 21.28 9.29
C ASP A 288 5.45 20.13 9.33
N ALA A 289 6.21 19.92 8.24
CA ALA A 289 7.16 18.82 8.13
C ALA A 289 8.44 19.09 8.93
N PRO A 290 8.95 18.10 9.71
CA PRO A 290 10.26 18.19 10.32
C PRO A 290 11.33 18.53 9.27
N PRO A 291 12.30 19.42 9.58
CA PRO A 291 13.31 19.87 8.60
C PRO A 291 14.17 18.74 8.02
N ASP A 292 14.27 17.60 8.70
CA ASP A 292 15.01 16.41 8.31
C ASP A 292 14.14 15.31 7.67
N ALA A 293 12.82 15.49 7.61
CA ALA A 293 11.91 14.62 6.86
C ALA A 293 11.96 14.96 5.36
N LEU A 294 11.60 14.02 4.47
CA LEU A 294 11.66 14.20 3.02
C LEU A 294 10.93 15.46 2.55
N ARG A 295 9.69 15.66 3.00
CA ARG A 295 8.89 16.84 2.63
C ARG A 295 9.52 18.14 3.13
N GLY A 296 10.13 18.13 4.31
CA GLY A 296 10.84 19.28 4.88
C GLY A 296 12.11 19.61 4.08
N ILE A 297 12.95 18.62 3.80
CA ILE A 297 14.18 18.76 3.00
C ILE A 297 13.83 19.31 1.61
N ILE A 298 12.89 18.65 0.92
CA ILE A 298 12.55 19.02 -0.46
C ILE A 298 11.88 20.40 -0.51
N ALA A 299 11.00 20.73 0.43
CA ALA A 299 10.37 22.05 0.47
C ALA A 299 11.35 23.17 0.79
N LYS A 300 12.37 22.93 1.62
CA LYS A 300 13.41 23.91 1.93
C LYS A 300 14.29 24.21 0.72
N ASP A 301 14.72 23.18 0.00
CA ASP A 301 15.70 23.30 -1.10
C ASP A 301 15.07 23.17 -2.50
N TRP A 302 13.75 23.36 -2.63
CA TRP A 302 12.97 23.08 -3.84
C TRP A 302 13.59 23.64 -5.14
N GLN A 303 14.05 24.90 -5.13
CA GLN A 303 14.70 25.53 -6.30
C GLN A 303 15.99 24.82 -6.70
N LYS A 304 16.83 24.49 -5.71
CA LYS A 304 18.11 23.80 -5.93
C LYS A 304 17.90 22.37 -6.40
N LEU A 305 16.81 21.75 -5.96
CA LEU A 305 16.40 20.40 -6.35
C LEU A 305 15.66 20.38 -7.71
N GLY A 306 15.47 21.55 -8.35
CA GLY A 306 14.93 21.65 -9.71
C GLY A 306 13.40 21.72 -9.78
N LEU A 307 12.70 21.94 -8.67
CA LEU A 307 11.25 22.17 -8.69
C LEU A 307 10.94 23.55 -9.29
N LYS A 308 9.82 23.66 -10.00
CA LYS A 308 9.39 24.89 -10.68
C LYS A 308 8.64 25.86 -9.79
N ALA A 309 8.14 25.39 -8.65
CA ALA A 309 7.35 26.16 -7.70
C ALA A 309 7.60 25.63 -6.27
N PRO A 310 7.39 26.45 -5.23
CA PRO A 310 7.47 25.99 -3.85
C PRO A 310 6.41 24.93 -3.56
N CYS A 311 6.76 23.97 -2.70
CA CYS A 311 5.85 22.92 -2.26
C CYS A 311 4.66 23.49 -1.46
N ASN A 312 3.52 22.81 -1.54
CA ASN A 312 2.30 23.10 -0.76
C ASN A 312 1.57 21.80 -0.41
N GLY A 313 0.45 21.85 0.30
CA GLY A 313 -0.28 20.64 0.71
C GLY A 313 -0.71 19.71 -0.43
N GLY A 314 -0.92 20.22 -1.65
CA GLY A 314 -1.20 19.39 -2.84
C GLY A 314 0.07 18.92 -3.54
N ASP A 315 1.00 19.84 -3.78
CA ASP A 315 2.32 19.61 -4.37
C ASP A 315 3.38 19.45 -3.26
N ASN A 316 3.25 18.38 -2.49
CA ASN A 316 4.07 18.10 -1.31
C ASN A 316 5.20 17.09 -1.60
N ALA A 317 5.73 17.11 -2.82
CA ALA A 317 6.83 16.29 -3.34
C ALA A 317 6.62 14.76 -3.38
N VAL A 318 6.32 14.11 -2.25
CA VAL A 318 6.33 12.64 -2.12
C VAL A 318 5.03 12.10 -1.54
N HIS A 319 4.63 10.93 -2.01
CA HIS A 319 3.54 10.09 -1.48
C HIS A 319 4.10 8.80 -0.89
N ALA A 320 3.51 8.29 0.19
CA ALA A 320 3.65 6.88 0.59
C ALA A 320 2.31 6.33 1.10
N SER A 321 2.14 5.02 0.95
CA SER A 321 1.05 4.24 1.54
C SER A 321 0.82 4.58 3.01
N ALA A 322 -0.44 4.67 3.43
CA ALA A 322 -0.80 5.01 4.81
C ALA A 322 -0.88 3.79 5.77
N SER A 323 -0.88 2.58 5.23
CA SER A 323 -0.91 1.31 5.97
C SER A 323 -0.44 0.13 5.10
N PRO A 324 -0.19 -1.06 5.68
CA PRO A 324 0.06 -2.29 4.92
C PRO A 324 -1.05 -2.62 3.90
N PHE A 325 -2.31 -2.36 4.28
CA PHE A 325 -3.47 -2.60 3.42
C PHE A 325 -3.51 -1.63 2.23
N GLU A 326 -3.28 -0.34 2.46
CA GLU A 326 -3.18 0.62 1.36
C GLU A 326 -1.96 0.35 0.47
N GLY A 327 -0.84 -0.11 1.05
CA GLY A 327 0.30 -0.56 0.26
C GLY A 327 -0.07 -1.69 -0.70
N LEU A 328 -0.87 -2.66 -0.24
CA LEU A 328 -1.41 -3.73 -1.09
C LEU A 328 -2.33 -3.15 -2.19
N ALA A 329 -3.27 -2.27 -1.82
CA ALA A 329 -4.20 -1.65 -2.78
C ALA A 329 -3.44 -0.87 -3.86
N GLU A 330 -2.42 -0.12 -3.48
CA GLU A 330 -1.55 0.65 -4.37
C GLU A 330 -0.73 -0.26 -5.28
N ARG A 331 -0.05 -1.30 -4.75
CA ARG A 331 0.72 -2.23 -5.59
C ARG A 331 -0.18 -2.99 -6.57
N THR A 332 -1.40 -3.35 -6.17
CA THR A 332 -2.40 -3.96 -7.06
C THR A 332 -2.82 -3.00 -8.17
N ASN A 333 -3.04 -1.73 -7.83
CA ASN A 333 -3.45 -0.71 -8.79
C ASN A 333 -2.31 -0.35 -9.77
N TRP A 334 -1.17 0.09 -9.25
CA TRP A 334 -0.06 0.68 -10.00
C TRP A 334 0.83 -0.36 -10.67
N LEU A 335 1.05 -1.51 -10.04
CA LEU A 335 2.02 -2.52 -10.49
C LEU A 335 1.36 -3.81 -10.99
N LYS A 336 0.03 -3.89 -10.93
CA LYS A 336 -0.77 -5.06 -11.34
C LYS A 336 -0.35 -6.36 -10.64
N VAL A 337 0.25 -6.26 -9.45
CA VAL A 337 0.53 -7.41 -8.60
C VAL A 337 -0.82 -7.97 -8.14
N SER A 338 -1.04 -9.27 -8.32
CA SER A 338 -2.28 -9.87 -7.83
C SER A 338 -2.30 -9.95 -6.30
N ILE A 339 -3.48 -9.90 -5.69
CA ILE A 339 -3.64 -10.03 -4.23
C ILE A 339 -3.00 -11.34 -3.72
N ALA A 340 -3.10 -12.42 -4.50
CA ALA A 340 -2.54 -13.71 -4.17
C ALA A 340 -1.00 -13.79 -4.29
N GLU A 341 -0.36 -12.83 -4.96
CA GLU A 341 1.10 -12.76 -5.08
C GLU A 341 1.71 -11.77 -4.08
N ASP A 342 0.96 -10.73 -3.69
CA ASP A 342 1.37 -9.72 -2.73
C ASP A 342 1.59 -10.30 -1.31
N PRO A 343 2.66 -9.92 -0.59
CA PRO A 343 2.93 -10.45 0.75
C PRO A 343 1.82 -10.20 1.78
N PHE A 344 1.19 -9.01 1.77
CA PHE A 344 0.11 -8.69 2.70
C PHE A 344 -1.21 -9.30 2.20
N GLY A 345 -1.44 -9.29 0.88
CA GLY A 345 -2.59 -9.94 0.25
C GLY A 345 -2.67 -11.45 0.57
N LYS A 346 -1.55 -12.17 0.49
CA LYS A 346 -1.44 -13.58 0.91
C LYS A 346 -1.83 -13.78 2.37
N ALA A 347 -1.41 -12.89 3.26
CA ALA A 347 -1.72 -12.99 4.68
C ALA A 347 -3.20 -12.77 4.97
N LEU A 348 -3.85 -11.80 4.31
CA LEU A 348 -5.30 -11.58 4.41
C LEU A 348 -6.09 -12.80 3.92
N LEU A 349 -5.70 -13.39 2.79
CA LEU A 349 -6.32 -14.60 2.25
C LEU A 349 -6.14 -15.79 3.21
N ALA A 350 -4.93 -15.98 3.75
CA ALA A 350 -4.64 -17.02 4.73
C ALA A 350 -5.41 -16.82 6.05
N ALA A 351 -5.70 -15.57 6.41
CA ALA A 351 -6.56 -15.21 7.55
C ALA A 351 -8.06 -15.36 7.27
N GLY A 352 -8.44 -15.83 6.07
CA GLY A 352 -9.82 -16.14 5.71
C GLY A 352 -10.62 -14.97 5.13
N ILE A 353 -9.99 -13.82 4.88
CA ILE A 353 -10.67 -12.68 4.24
C ILE A 353 -10.80 -12.96 2.74
N PRO A 354 -12.03 -13.02 2.18
CA PRO A 354 -12.21 -13.33 0.77
C PRO A 354 -11.57 -12.28 -0.14
N GLU A 355 -10.98 -12.71 -1.27
CA GLU A 355 -10.36 -11.81 -2.25
C GLU A 355 -11.33 -10.71 -2.73
N ALA A 356 -12.62 -11.04 -2.91
CA ALA A 356 -13.65 -10.07 -3.28
C ALA A 356 -13.83 -8.96 -2.24
N THR A 357 -13.70 -9.28 -0.95
CA THR A 357 -13.74 -8.30 0.14
C THR A 357 -12.51 -7.39 0.09
N ILE A 358 -11.31 -7.96 -0.09
CA ILE A 358 -10.06 -7.20 -0.22
C ILE A 358 -10.13 -6.23 -1.41
N LYS A 359 -10.62 -6.69 -2.57
CA LYS A 359 -10.85 -5.85 -3.76
C LYS A 359 -11.81 -4.71 -3.48
N LYS A 360 -12.94 -5.00 -2.82
CA LYS A 360 -13.93 -3.97 -2.45
C LYS A 360 -13.33 -2.93 -1.50
N TRP A 361 -12.56 -3.37 -0.51
CA TRP A 361 -11.89 -2.49 0.46
C TRP A 361 -10.79 -1.63 -0.16
N SER A 362 -10.19 -2.04 -1.27
CA SER A 362 -9.16 -1.27 -1.99
C SER A 362 -9.66 0.05 -2.62
N SER A 363 -10.97 0.31 -2.57
CA SER A 363 -11.60 1.58 -2.99
C SER A 363 -12.06 2.44 -1.81
N ASP A 364 -11.58 2.15 -0.60
CA ASP A 364 -11.92 2.83 0.66
C ASP A 364 -13.44 2.95 0.96
N PRO A 365 -14.19 1.84 0.96
CA PRO A 365 -15.60 1.87 1.32
C PRO A 365 -15.80 2.19 2.80
N GLN A 366 -17.01 2.64 3.13
CA GLN A 366 -17.47 2.68 4.51
C GLN A 366 -17.74 1.24 5.00
N VAL A 367 -17.06 0.82 6.06
CA VAL A 367 -17.20 -0.50 6.70
C VAL A 367 -17.74 -0.35 8.12
N LYS A 368 -18.43 -1.37 8.62
CA LYS A 368 -18.76 -1.44 10.04
C LYS A 368 -17.45 -1.62 10.81
N TYR A 369 -17.24 -0.78 11.81
CA TYR A 369 -16.05 -0.88 12.65
C TYR A 369 -16.20 -2.03 13.66
N ASP A 370 -15.09 -2.66 14.01
CA ASP A 370 -15.05 -3.59 15.15
C ASP A 370 -15.24 -2.85 16.48
N ALA A 371 -15.46 -3.58 17.57
CA ALA A 371 -15.78 -2.98 18.87
C ALA A 371 -14.69 -2.04 19.41
N GLU A 372 -13.42 -2.33 19.16
CA GLU A 372 -12.29 -1.51 19.60
C GLU A 372 -12.22 -0.21 18.80
N THR A 373 -12.27 -0.30 17.47
CA THR A 373 -12.28 0.88 16.60
C THR A 373 -13.52 1.75 16.83
N GLN A 374 -14.69 1.15 17.13
CA GLN A 374 -15.88 1.90 17.53
C GLN A 374 -15.66 2.68 18.83
N LYS A 375 -15.02 2.07 19.82
CA LYS A 375 -14.70 2.70 21.11
C LYS A 375 -13.71 3.85 20.94
N GLU A 376 -12.70 3.68 20.09
CA GLU A 376 -11.68 4.69 19.81
C GLU A 376 -12.26 5.90 19.04
N THR A 377 -13.07 5.63 18.01
CA THR A 377 -13.55 6.67 17.08
C THR A 377 -14.89 7.27 17.48
N GLY A 378 -15.66 6.60 18.35
CA GLY A 378 -17.05 6.94 18.67
C GLY A 378 -18.02 6.70 17.51
N LYS A 379 -17.62 5.94 16.46
CA LYS A 379 -18.42 5.71 15.25
C LYS A 379 -18.64 4.23 15.02
N ALA A 380 -19.89 3.84 14.71
CA ALA A 380 -20.23 2.46 14.36
C ALA A 380 -19.67 1.99 13.00
N LYS A 381 -19.32 2.94 12.12
CA LYS A 381 -18.79 2.70 10.77
C LYS A 381 -17.93 3.88 10.32
N GLY A 382 -17.04 3.63 9.37
CA GLY A 382 -16.20 4.65 8.75
C GLY A 382 -15.34 4.08 7.62
N SER A 383 -14.36 4.86 7.16
CA SER A 383 -13.44 4.44 6.09
C SER A 383 -12.57 3.26 6.58
N ILE A 384 -12.38 2.26 5.71
CA ILE A 384 -11.46 1.16 6.02
C ILE A 384 -10.01 1.65 6.05
N PHE A 385 -9.63 2.63 5.23
CA PHE A 385 -8.29 3.20 5.27
C PHE A 385 -8.05 3.99 6.56
N ASP A 386 -8.99 4.86 6.97
CA ASP A 386 -8.91 5.58 8.25
C ASP A 386 -8.77 4.63 9.45
N ALA A 387 -9.41 3.46 9.41
CA ALA A 387 -9.33 2.48 10.49
C ALA A 387 -7.98 1.75 10.56
N LEU A 388 -7.23 1.70 9.46
CA LEU A 388 -5.99 0.94 9.32
C LEU A 388 -4.74 1.82 9.25
N GLU A 389 -4.92 3.15 9.19
CA GLU A 389 -3.85 4.14 9.10
C GLU A 389 -2.82 3.98 10.22
N ASP A 390 -1.54 4.11 9.86
CA ASP A 390 -0.38 4.08 10.76
C ASP A 390 -0.15 2.76 11.52
N LEU A 391 -0.95 1.71 11.25
CA LEU A 391 -0.73 0.39 11.82
C LEU A 391 0.41 -0.36 11.13
N ASP A 392 1.27 -0.98 11.91
CA ASP A 392 2.25 -1.94 11.42
C ASP A 392 1.59 -3.24 10.96
N TYR A 393 2.33 -4.04 10.16
CA TYR A 393 1.84 -5.25 9.50
C TYR A 393 0.90 -6.10 10.35
N GLN A 394 1.33 -6.52 11.55
CA GLN A 394 0.55 -7.45 12.36
C GLN A 394 -0.75 -6.82 12.88
N ALA A 395 -0.67 -5.61 13.44
CA ALA A 395 -1.82 -4.89 13.94
C ALA A 395 -2.83 -4.58 12.81
N CYS A 396 -2.33 -4.23 11.62
CA CYS A 396 -3.16 -4.00 10.44
C CYS A 396 -3.89 -5.28 10.01
N LEU A 397 -3.20 -6.42 9.98
CA LEU A 397 -3.81 -7.72 9.66
C LEU A 397 -4.89 -8.10 10.68
N ASP A 398 -4.59 -7.98 11.97
CA ASP A 398 -5.53 -8.32 13.04
C ASP A 398 -6.78 -7.44 12.98
N LYS A 399 -6.60 -6.14 12.74
CA LYS A 399 -7.73 -5.21 12.59
C LYS A 399 -8.55 -5.49 11.33
N CYS A 400 -7.93 -5.87 10.20
CA CYS A 400 -8.65 -6.33 9.02
C CYS A 400 -9.55 -7.54 9.32
N VAL A 401 -9.05 -8.52 10.10
CA VAL A 401 -9.82 -9.70 10.50
C VAL A 401 -10.97 -9.31 11.43
N ALA A 402 -10.71 -8.44 12.41
CA ALA A 402 -11.74 -7.95 13.34
C ALA A 402 -12.88 -7.24 12.59
N ILE A 403 -12.55 -6.33 11.68
CA ILE A 403 -13.52 -5.62 10.84
C ILE A 403 -14.28 -6.58 9.91
N SER A 404 -13.62 -7.61 9.37
CA SER A 404 -14.28 -8.61 8.52
C SER A 404 -15.32 -9.46 9.27
N ASN A 405 -15.20 -9.56 10.61
CA ASN A 405 -16.09 -10.34 11.47
C ASN A 405 -17.17 -9.50 12.17
N ALA A 406 -17.14 -8.18 12.02
CA ALA A 406 -18.08 -7.24 12.65
C ALA A 406 -19.39 -7.16 11.86
#